data_AF-A0A8J2BD46-F1
#
_entry.id   AF-A0A8J2BD46-F1
#
_cell.length_a   1.000
_cell.length_b   1.000
_cell.length_c   1.000
_cell.angle_alpha   90.00
_cell.angle_beta   90.00
_cell.angle_gamma   90.00
#
_symmetry.space_group_name_H-M   'P 1'
#
loop_
_entity.id
_entity.type
_entity.pdbx_description
1 polymer ?
#
loop_
_entity_poly.entity_id
_entity_poly.type
_entity_poly.pdbx_seq_one_letter_code
_entity_poly.pdbx_strand_id
1 'polypeptide(L)'
;MAMTTTASPSTSAVVGATNAELHEATVLALDKENLKDASAAIKKLVKEKSLTPAHQRQIVSAWAKGNTVWLDEKTNSIKEKKYYTVEDLEKLQVATSDQVAAELPSTDSAGDSGIAKNSASSSSTGNSKARQQFEDELLLDKHELTKEQKRRRREEKEKVIVDIMKRLKKSRKEALEYIEQGGLDAEKMQAEMGAPTDKYWDEIQEKGPPEWFQKAFEEYEKKKEAGELDENGDPVWGEILQKTEGGGPLAGEQEAQNNDVESASVKPAAVEDLDALS
;
A
#
# COMPACT_ATOMS: atom_id res chain seq x y z
N MET A 1 45.85 -18.17 -36.30
CA MET A 1 45.09 -17.81 -35.09
C MET A 1 43.90 -16.98 -35.53
N ALA A 2 42.70 -17.57 -35.53
CA ALA A 2 41.48 -16.85 -35.91
C ALA A 2 41.01 -16.03 -34.70
N MET A 3 41.10 -14.71 -34.80
CA MET A 3 40.52 -13.78 -33.84
C MET A 3 39.00 -13.82 -34.01
N THR A 4 38.30 -14.61 -33.20
CA THR A 4 36.84 -14.58 -33.14
C THR A 4 36.42 -13.28 -32.45
N THR A 5 36.00 -12.30 -33.24
CA THR A 5 35.39 -11.07 -32.73
C THR A 5 34.01 -11.42 -32.18
N THR A 6 33.89 -11.56 -30.87
CA THR A 6 32.58 -11.68 -30.21
C THR A 6 31.86 -10.34 -30.34
N ALA A 7 30.83 -10.30 -31.20
CA ALA A 7 29.99 -9.13 -31.36
C ALA A 7 29.28 -8.84 -30.02
N SER A 8 29.56 -7.69 -29.43
CA SER A 8 28.85 -7.22 -28.23
C SER A 8 27.36 -7.15 -28.53
N PRO A 9 26.49 -7.78 -27.71
CA PRO A 9 25.04 -7.70 -27.90
C PRO A 9 24.61 -6.23 -27.84
N SER A 10 23.78 -5.80 -28.79
CA SER A 10 23.28 -4.42 -28.82
C SER A 10 22.53 -4.12 -27.53
N THR A 11 22.82 -2.97 -26.90
CA THR A 11 22.25 -2.58 -25.60
C THR A 11 20.72 -2.58 -25.60
N SER A 12 20.08 -2.25 -26.74
CA SER A 12 18.62 -2.27 -26.89
C SER A 12 18.02 -3.67 -26.76
N ALA A 13 18.67 -4.70 -27.32
CA ALA A 13 18.18 -6.08 -27.23
C ALA A 13 18.25 -6.62 -25.79
N VAL A 14 19.28 -6.23 -25.04
CA VAL A 14 19.44 -6.60 -23.62
C VAL A 14 18.33 -5.96 -22.79
N VAL A 15 18.03 -4.68 -23.00
CA VAL A 15 16.98 -3.98 -22.24
C VAL A 15 15.60 -4.59 -22.51
N GLY A 16 15.27 -4.91 -23.77
CA GLY A 16 13.98 -5.53 -24.11
C GLY A 16 13.77 -6.88 -23.41
N ALA A 17 14.79 -7.74 -23.38
CA ALA A 17 14.74 -9.02 -22.67
C ALA A 17 14.56 -8.83 -21.16
N THR A 18 15.27 -7.86 -20.57
CA THR A 18 15.15 -7.58 -19.13
C THR A 18 13.77 -7.05 -18.74
N ASN A 19 13.12 -6.28 -19.60
CA ASN A 19 11.77 -5.78 -19.36
C ASN A 19 10.72 -6.90 -19.39
N ALA A 20 10.88 -7.90 -20.26
CA ALA A 20 9.99 -9.06 -20.30
C ALA A 20 10.11 -9.90 -19.02
N GLU A 21 11.33 -10.22 -18.58
CA GLU A 21 11.57 -10.97 -17.34
C GLU A 21 11.11 -10.20 -16.09
N LEU A 22 11.31 -8.87 -16.07
CA LEU A 22 10.86 -8.01 -14.98
C LEU A 22 9.32 -7.89 -14.93
N HIS A 23 8.65 -7.91 -16.09
CA HIS A 23 7.20 -7.98 -16.15
C HIS A 23 6.68 -9.31 -15.61
N GLU A 24 7.27 -10.44 -16.00
CA GLU A 24 6.92 -11.77 -15.48
C GLU A 24 7.10 -11.84 -13.95
N ALA A 25 8.24 -11.37 -13.44
CA ALA A 25 8.49 -11.30 -12.00
C ALA A 25 7.46 -10.42 -11.28
N THR A 26 7.02 -9.33 -11.91
CA THR A 26 6.00 -8.43 -11.35
C THR A 26 4.62 -9.08 -11.34
N VAL A 27 4.27 -9.85 -12.37
CA VAL A 27 3.02 -10.63 -12.39
C VAL A 27 3.02 -11.67 -11.27
N LEU A 28 4.15 -12.36 -11.04
CA LEU A 28 4.30 -13.28 -9.91
C LEU A 28 4.21 -12.56 -8.55
N ALA A 29 4.70 -11.32 -8.44
CA ALA A 29 4.63 -10.55 -7.20
C ALA A 29 3.22 -10.03 -6.86
N LEU A 30 2.37 -9.82 -7.87
CA LEU A 30 0.97 -9.44 -7.67
C LEU A 30 0.16 -10.59 -7.06
N ASP A 31 0.55 -11.83 -7.37
CA ASP A 31 0.06 -13.01 -6.70
C ASP A 31 0.80 -13.17 -5.36
N LYS A 32 0.15 -12.80 -4.26
CA LYS A 32 0.77 -12.73 -2.92
C LYS A 32 1.41 -14.04 -2.47
N GLU A 33 0.99 -15.17 -3.04
CA GLU A 33 1.53 -16.50 -2.74
C GLU A 33 2.94 -16.72 -3.33
N ASN A 34 3.29 -15.97 -4.39
CA ASN A 34 4.49 -16.21 -5.22
C ASN A 34 5.60 -15.15 -5.04
N LEU A 35 5.57 -14.37 -3.94
CA LEU A 35 6.58 -13.33 -3.64
C LEU A 35 8.02 -13.86 -3.57
N LYS A 36 8.21 -15.10 -3.13
CA LYS A 36 9.54 -15.73 -3.06
C LYS A 36 10.13 -15.94 -4.45
N ASP A 37 9.33 -16.45 -5.38
CA ASP A 37 9.73 -16.73 -6.75
C ASP A 37 9.97 -15.42 -7.52
N ALA A 38 9.10 -14.43 -7.33
CA ALA A 38 9.30 -13.08 -7.84
C ALA A 38 10.63 -12.47 -7.36
N SER A 39 10.96 -12.62 -6.07
CA SER A 39 12.22 -12.14 -5.50
C SER A 39 13.45 -12.88 -6.05
N ALA A 40 13.31 -14.18 -6.36
CA ALA A 40 14.36 -15.00 -6.94
C ALA A 40 14.64 -14.58 -8.39
N ALA A 41 13.60 -14.29 -9.18
CA ALA A 41 13.72 -13.77 -10.53
C ALA A 41 14.50 -12.43 -10.58
N ILE A 42 14.19 -11.49 -9.67
CA ILE A 42 14.96 -10.23 -9.60
C ILE A 42 16.41 -10.46 -9.19
N LYS A 43 16.68 -11.34 -8.22
CA LYS A 43 18.06 -11.66 -7.82
C LYS A 43 18.87 -12.23 -8.98
N LYS A 44 18.25 -13.02 -9.86
CA LYS A 44 18.86 -13.52 -11.09
C LYS A 44 19.24 -12.37 -12.02
N LEU A 45 18.33 -11.42 -12.28
CA LEU A 45 18.60 -10.21 -13.09
C LEU A 45 19.72 -9.32 -12.51
N VAL A 46 19.80 -9.21 -11.17
CA VAL A 46 20.90 -8.48 -10.50
C VAL A 46 22.23 -9.22 -10.68
N LYS A 47 22.24 -10.55 -10.58
CA LYS A 47 23.43 -11.38 -10.78
C LYS A 47 23.96 -11.29 -12.21
N GLU A 48 23.06 -11.18 -13.19
CA GLU A 48 23.39 -10.99 -14.60
C GLU A 48 23.86 -9.55 -14.93
N LYS A 49 23.92 -8.67 -13.93
CA LYS A 49 24.28 -7.24 -14.06
C LYS A 49 23.34 -6.42 -14.94
N SER A 50 22.18 -6.98 -15.28
CA SER A 50 21.09 -6.30 -15.98
C SER A 50 20.39 -5.28 -15.08
N LEU A 51 20.42 -5.52 -13.76
CA LEU A 51 19.83 -4.64 -12.76
C LEU A 51 20.84 -4.24 -11.67
N THR A 52 20.74 -3.00 -11.20
CA THR A 52 21.50 -2.54 -10.03
C THR A 52 20.81 -2.99 -8.72
N PRO A 53 21.55 -3.18 -7.62
CA PRO A 53 20.93 -3.43 -6.30
C PRO A 53 19.99 -2.30 -5.84
N ALA A 54 20.21 -1.07 -6.32
CA ALA A 54 19.30 0.04 -6.07
C ALA A 54 17.94 -0.18 -6.76
N HIS A 55 17.96 -0.64 -8.02
CA HIS A 55 16.75 -1.00 -8.76
C HIS A 55 15.96 -2.11 -8.07
N GLN A 56 16.64 -3.15 -7.57
CA GLN A 56 16.00 -4.22 -6.80
C GLN A 56 15.20 -3.67 -5.60
N ARG A 57 15.79 -2.76 -4.81
CA ARG A 57 15.10 -2.16 -3.65
C ARG A 57 13.88 -1.34 -4.07
N GLN A 58 14.00 -0.57 -5.15
CA GLN A 58 12.89 0.21 -5.70
C GLN A 58 11.74 -0.69 -6.15
N ILE A 59 12.04 -1.79 -6.86
CA ILE A 59 11.01 -2.74 -7.32
C ILE A 59 10.29 -3.39 -6.14
N VAL A 60 11.05 -3.88 -5.14
CA VAL A 60 10.45 -4.49 -3.95
C VAL A 60 9.57 -3.48 -3.19
N SER A 61 10.02 -2.22 -3.09
CA SER A 61 9.21 -1.16 -2.49
C SER A 61 7.93 -0.85 -3.30
N ALA A 62 8.00 -0.88 -4.63
CA ALA A 62 6.85 -0.68 -5.50
C ALA A 62 5.84 -1.84 -5.39
N TRP A 63 6.32 -3.09 -5.32
CA TRP A 63 5.47 -4.26 -5.11
C TRP A 63 4.75 -4.23 -3.76
N ALA A 64 5.42 -3.78 -2.69
CA ALA A 64 4.78 -3.59 -1.39
C ALA A 64 3.61 -2.57 -1.45
N LYS A 65 3.62 -1.65 -2.42
CA LYS A 65 2.53 -0.70 -2.68
C LYS A 65 1.47 -1.24 -3.65
N GLY A 66 1.64 -2.44 -4.21
CA GLY A 66 0.79 -3.00 -5.26
C GLY A 66 0.99 -2.37 -6.64
N ASN A 67 2.13 -1.71 -6.89
CA ASN A 67 2.43 -1.11 -8.18
C ASN A 67 3.17 -2.10 -9.09
N THR A 68 2.92 -2.00 -10.40
CA THR A 68 3.78 -2.64 -11.40
C THR A 68 4.92 -1.74 -11.80
N VAL A 69 6.00 -2.37 -12.26
CA VAL A 69 7.27 -1.72 -12.50
C VAL A 69 7.77 -2.09 -13.90
N TRP A 70 8.37 -1.14 -14.61
CA TRP A 70 9.13 -1.40 -15.84
C TRP A 70 10.36 -0.49 -15.90
N LEU A 71 11.37 -0.91 -16.66
CA LEU A 71 12.54 -0.08 -16.94
C LEU A 71 12.29 0.77 -18.18
N ASP A 72 12.51 2.08 -18.07
CA ASP A 72 12.51 2.97 -19.24
C ASP A 72 13.83 2.77 -20.01
N GLU A 73 13.72 2.36 -21.28
CA GLU A 73 14.88 2.05 -22.12
C GLU A 73 15.78 3.27 -22.37
N LYS A 74 15.20 4.47 -22.35
CA LYS A 74 15.93 5.71 -22.68
C LYS A 74 16.75 6.20 -21.50
N THR A 75 16.18 6.11 -20.30
CA THR A 75 16.74 6.71 -19.09
C THR A 75 17.34 5.67 -18.14
N ASN A 76 17.15 4.37 -18.42
CA ASN A 76 17.52 3.27 -17.53
C ASN A 76 16.94 3.46 -16.11
N SER A 77 15.78 4.13 -16.01
CA SER A 77 15.12 4.44 -14.74
C SER A 77 13.90 3.56 -14.56
N ILE A 78 13.68 3.10 -13.34
CA ILE A 78 12.43 2.44 -12.97
C ILE A 78 11.28 3.44 -13.03
N LYS A 79 10.20 3.04 -13.72
CA LYS A 79 8.91 3.72 -13.64
C LYS A 79 7.88 2.81 -12.99
N GLU A 80 7.03 3.42 -12.17
CA GLU A 80 5.94 2.74 -11.46
C GLU A 80 4.60 3.11 -12.12
N LYS A 81 3.67 2.15 -12.20
CA LYS A 81 2.28 2.37 -12.60
C LYS A 81 1.42 1.60 -11.63
N LYS A 82 0.36 2.25 -11.17
CA LYS A 82 -0.68 1.55 -10.43
C LYS A 82 -1.33 0.54 -11.37
N TYR A 83 -1.27 -0.73 -11.00
CA TYR A 83 -2.15 -1.71 -11.60
C TYR A 83 -3.53 -1.53 -10.98
N TYR A 84 -4.55 -1.51 -11.82
CA TYR A 84 -5.90 -1.74 -11.36
C TYR A 84 -6.17 -3.20 -11.68
N THR A 85 -6.49 -4.00 -10.67
CA THR A 85 -6.94 -5.38 -10.93
C THR A 85 -8.25 -5.35 -11.70
N VAL A 86 -8.64 -6.46 -12.33
CA VAL A 86 -9.97 -6.55 -12.97
C VAL A 86 -11.06 -6.25 -11.96
N GLU A 87 -10.90 -6.69 -10.70
CA GLU A 87 -11.82 -6.35 -9.60
C GLU A 87 -11.82 -4.85 -9.27
N ASP A 88 -10.67 -4.17 -9.30
CA ASP A 88 -10.61 -2.72 -9.09
C ASP A 88 -11.26 -1.96 -10.26
N LEU A 89 -11.09 -2.46 -11.49
CA LEU A 89 -11.75 -1.92 -12.68
C LEU A 89 -13.25 -2.18 -12.65
N GLU A 90 -13.70 -3.35 -12.19
CA GLU A 90 -15.12 -3.66 -11.99
C GLU A 90 -15.71 -2.79 -10.87
N LYS A 91 -15.03 -2.58 -9.75
CA LYS A 91 -15.45 -1.64 -8.70
C LYS A 91 -15.57 -0.21 -9.24
N LEU A 92 -14.63 0.21 -10.10
CA LEU A 92 -14.69 1.49 -10.79
C LEU A 92 -15.86 1.55 -11.80
N GLN A 93 -16.21 0.43 -12.42
CA GLN A 93 -17.29 0.33 -13.41
C GLN A 93 -18.68 0.23 -12.75
N VAL A 94 -18.81 -0.43 -11.60
CA VAL A 94 -20.04 -0.47 -10.80
C VAL A 94 -20.31 0.90 -10.18
N ALA A 95 -19.28 1.59 -9.68
CA ALA A 95 -19.40 2.96 -9.18
C ALA A 95 -19.87 3.95 -10.26
N THR A 96 -19.59 3.66 -11.54
CA THR A 96 -20.06 4.48 -12.66
C THR A 96 -21.42 4.04 -13.20
N SER A 97 -21.80 2.76 -13.10
CA SER A 97 -23.07 2.25 -13.62
C SER A 97 -24.27 2.58 -12.71
N ASP A 98 -24.11 2.52 -11.38
CA ASP A 98 -25.20 2.88 -10.45
C ASP A 98 -25.55 4.37 -10.46
N GLN A 99 -24.63 5.23 -10.95
CA GLN A 99 -24.93 6.65 -11.12
C GLN A 99 -25.61 6.99 -12.45
N VAL A 100 -25.50 6.16 -13.48
CA VAL A 100 -26.13 6.43 -14.79
C VAL A 100 -27.56 5.89 -14.85
N ALA A 101 -27.94 4.93 -13.98
CA ALA A 101 -29.30 4.38 -13.95
C ALA A 101 -30.37 5.32 -13.38
N ALA A 102 -30.00 6.47 -12.79
CA ALA A 102 -30.95 7.39 -12.15
C ALA A 102 -31.44 8.54 -13.05
N GLU A 103 -30.88 8.76 -14.24
CA GLU A 103 -31.25 9.91 -15.10
C GLU A 103 -31.31 9.55 -16.60
N LEU A 104 -32.15 8.59 -16.98
CA LEU A 104 -32.61 8.50 -18.38
C LEU A 104 -34.10 8.86 -18.45
N PRO A 105 -34.46 10.05 -19.00
CA PRO A 105 -35.82 10.31 -19.42
C PRO A 105 -36.18 9.34 -20.55
N SER A 106 -37.29 8.62 -20.38
CA SER A 106 -37.85 7.71 -21.37
C SER A 106 -38.16 8.47 -22.67
N THR A 107 -37.33 8.30 -23.70
CA THR A 107 -37.67 8.68 -25.05
C THR A 107 -38.06 7.43 -25.83
N ASP A 108 -39.38 7.25 -25.98
CA ASP A 108 -39.95 6.37 -26.98
C ASP A 108 -39.48 6.83 -28.36
N SER A 109 -38.60 6.05 -28.99
CA SER A 109 -38.34 6.18 -30.42
C SER A 109 -38.11 4.81 -31.03
N ALA A 110 -39.17 4.29 -31.64
CA ALA A 110 -39.13 3.20 -32.60
C ALA A 110 -38.18 3.52 -33.76
N GLY A 111 -37.48 2.53 -34.29
CA GLY A 111 -36.84 2.68 -35.60
C GLY A 111 -35.61 1.80 -35.87
N ASP A 112 -35.90 0.61 -36.36
CA ASP A 112 -35.29 0.03 -37.57
C ASP A 112 -33.91 -0.66 -37.50
N SER A 113 -33.93 -1.82 -38.12
CA SER A 113 -32.95 -2.88 -38.20
C SER A 113 -31.95 -2.69 -39.34
N GLY A 114 -30.66 -2.93 -39.07
CA GLY A 114 -29.62 -2.92 -40.10
C GLY A 114 -28.36 -3.67 -39.69
N ILE A 115 -28.43 -5.00 -39.66
CA ILE A 115 -27.26 -5.88 -39.50
C ILE A 115 -26.47 -5.88 -40.82
N ALA A 116 -25.32 -5.21 -40.86
CA ALA A 116 -24.35 -5.34 -41.93
C ALA A 116 -23.06 -6.01 -41.40
N LYS A 117 -22.88 -7.28 -41.76
CA LYS A 117 -21.64 -8.02 -41.62
C LYS A 117 -20.64 -7.53 -42.67
N ASN A 118 -19.57 -6.86 -42.27
CA ASN A 118 -18.43 -6.61 -43.16
C ASN A 118 -17.16 -7.20 -42.56
N SER A 119 -16.87 -8.43 -42.99
CA SER A 119 -15.55 -9.03 -43.00
C SER A 119 -14.73 -8.42 -44.13
N ALA A 120 -13.67 -7.68 -43.81
CA ALA A 120 -12.65 -7.32 -44.80
C ALA A 120 -11.26 -7.26 -44.14
N SER A 121 -10.46 -8.25 -44.50
CA SER A 121 -9.00 -8.26 -44.45
C SER A 121 -8.43 -7.16 -45.35
N SER A 122 -7.51 -6.33 -44.85
CA SER A 122 -6.58 -5.61 -45.75
C SER A 122 -5.34 -5.08 -45.03
N SER A 123 -4.21 -5.72 -45.35
CA SER A 123 -2.91 -5.11 -45.69
C SER A 123 -2.49 -3.85 -44.92
N SER A 124 -1.74 -4.11 -43.85
CA SER A 124 -0.73 -3.22 -43.28
C SER A 124 0.38 -2.97 -44.33
N THR A 125 0.46 -1.77 -44.90
CA THR A 125 1.72 -1.01 -45.17
C THR A 125 1.30 0.33 -45.81
N GLY A 126 1.45 1.46 -45.10
CA GLY A 126 1.45 2.78 -45.78
C GLY A 126 0.66 3.95 -45.16
N ASN A 127 0.49 4.06 -43.85
CA ASN A 127 -0.22 5.22 -43.28
C ASN A 127 0.44 5.80 -42.01
N SER A 128 1.64 6.37 -42.13
CA SER A 128 2.34 7.02 -41.00
C SER A 128 1.74 8.38 -40.64
N LYS A 129 1.19 9.12 -41.62
CA LYS A 129 0.63 10.47 -41.40
C LYS A 129 -0.77 10.47 -40.78
N ALA A 130 -1.62 9.52 -41.18
CA ALA A 130 -2.93 9.32 -40.56
C ALA A 130 -2.82 8.78 -39.11
N ARG A 131 -1.78 7.99 -38.83
CA ARG A 131 -1.52 7.46 -37.49
C ARG A 131 -1.02 8.54 -36.53
N GLN A 132 -0.23 9.51 -37.00
CA GLN A 132 0.19 10.67 -36.19
C GLN A 132 -0.97 11.58 -35.80
N GLN A 133 -1.90 11.86 -36.72
CA GLN A 133 -3.08 12.68 -36.38
C GLN A 133 -4.01 11.99 -35.39
N PHE A 134 -4.14 10.68 -35.47
CA PHE A 134 -4.92 9.90 -34.52
C PHE A 134 -4.26 9.82 -33.13
N GLU A 135 -2.92 9.76 -33.06
CA GLU A 135 -2.19 9.77 -31.79
C GLU A 135 -2.25 11.12 -31.06
N ASP A 136 -2.23 12.24 -31.78
CA ASP A 136 -2.38 13.57 -31.19
C ASP A 136 -3.81 13.82 -30.68
N GLU A 137 -4.84 13.33 -31.37
CA GLU A 137 -6.24 13.42 -30.93
C GLU A 137 -6.50 12.54 -29.69
N LEU A 138 -5.88 11.35 -29.64
CA LEU A 138 -5.96 10.44 -28.49
C LEU A 138 -5.20 10.95 -27.25
N LEU A 139 -4.28 11.89 -27.42
CA LEU A 139 -3.53 12.56 -26.35
C LEU A 139 -4.31 13.74 -25.75
N LEU A 140 -5.10 14.46 -26.56
CA LEU A 140 -6.02 15.48 -26.05
C LEU A 140 -7.14 14.87 -25.19
N ASP A 141 -7.73 13.75 -25.62
CA ASP A 141 -8.79 13.05 -24.88
C ASP A 141 -8.34 12.61 -23.48
N LYS A 142 -7.09 12.14 -23.34
CA LYS A 142 -6.54 11.75 -22.03
C LYS A 142 -6.42 12.95 -21.08
N HIS A 143 -6.11 14.14 -21.60
CA HIS A 143 -5.94 15.31 -20.76
C HIS A 143 -7.28 15.93 -20.34
N GLU A 144 -8.32 15.82 -21.18
CA GLU A 144 -9.68 16.23 -20.83
C GLU A 144 -10.35 15.26 -19.85
N LEU A 145 -10.12 13.95 -19.99
CA LEU A 145 -10.57 12.96 -19.01
C LEU A 145 -10.08 13.30 -17.60
N THR A 146 -8.86 13.86 -17.48
CA THR A 146 -8.34 14.27 -16.16
C THR A 146 -8.99 15.52 -15.59
N LYS A 147 -9.46 16.46 -16.42
CA LYS A 147 -10.18 17.66 -15.95
C LYS A 147 -11.57 17.29 -15.47
N GLU A 148 -12.28 16.47 -16.25
CA GLU A 148 -13.63 16.03 -15.91
C GLU A 148 -13.63 15.12 -14.68
N GLN A 149 -12.68 14.18 -14.57
CA GLN A 149 -12.51 13.38 -13.35
C GLN A 149 -12.19 14.23 -12.11
N LYS A 150 -11.37 15.29 -12.26
CA LYS A 150 -11.10 16.23 -11.16
C LYS A 150 -12.35 17.01 -10.77
N ARG A 151 -13.19 17.40 -11.74
CA ARG A 151 -14.48 18.05 -11.48
C ARG A 151 -15.41 17.13 -10.70
N ARG A 152 -15.62 15.90 -11.18
CA ARG A 152 -16.45 14.89 -10.51
C ARG A 152 -15.99 14.61 -9.08
N ARG A 153 -14.69 14.43 -8.85
CA ARG A 153 -14.13 14.24 -7.50
C ARG A 153 -14.36 15.44 -6.57
N ARG A 154 -14.41 16.67 -7.10
CA ARG A 154 -14.74 17.85 -6.29
C ARG A 154 -16.22 17.87 -5.93
N GLU A 155 -17.09 17.60 -6.89
CA GLU A 155 -18.54 17.52 -6.69
C GLU A 155 -18.91 16.40 -5.70
N GLU A 156 -18.28 15.23 -5.80
CA GLU A 156 -18.43 14.12 -4.84
C GLU A 156 -18.00 14.53 -3.43
N LYS A 157 -16.85 15.19 -3.28
CA LYS A 157 -16.40 15.69 -1.98
C LYS A 157 -17.35 16.73 -1.41
N GLU A 158 -17.86 17.65 -2.24
CA GLU A 158 -18.84 18.64 -1.80
C GLU A 158 -20.15 17.99 -1.38
N LYS A 159 -20.61 16.94 -2.07
CA LYS A 159 -21.79 16.18 -1.68
C LYS A 159 -21.61 15.54 -0.29
N VAL A 160 -20.47 14.89 -0.04
CA VAL A 160 -20.16 14.30 1.28
C VAL A 160 -20.14 15.37 2.38
N ILE A 161 -19.53 16.54 2.11
CA ILE A 161 -19.50 17.65 3.07
C ILE A 161 -20.92 18.14 3.38
N VAL A 162 -21.77 18.30 2.35
CA VAL A 162 -23.16 18.74 2.51
C VAL A 162 -23.96 17.73 3.34
N ASP A 163 -23.76 16.43 3.14
CA ASP A 163 -24.44 15.38 3.91
C ASP A 163 -24.01 15.39 5.39
N ILE A 164 -22.71 15.57 5.67
CA ILE A 164 -22.20 15.74 7.04
C ILE A 164 -22.80 17.00 7.67
N MET A 165 -22.86 18.12 6.95
CA MET A 165 -23.46 19.36 7.44
C MET A 165 -24.94 19.18 7.78
N LYS A 166 -25.71 18.50 6.93
CA LYS A 166 -27.14 18.22 7.18
C LYS A 166 -27.35 17.30 8.38
N ARG A 167 -26.56 16.22 8.48
CA ARG A 167 -26.69 15.20 9.53
C ARG A 167 -26.23 15.70 10.90
N LEU A 168 -25.06 16.35 10.96
CA LEU A 168 -24.45 16.80 12.22
C LEU A 168 -24.76 18.27 12.56
N LYS A 169 -25.46 19.00 11.68
CA LYS A 169 -25.73 20.45 11.81
C LYS A 169 -24.47 21.29 12.03
N LYS A 170 -23.35 20.86 11.47
CA LYS A 170 -22.04 21.54 11.57
C LYS A 170 -21.83 22.54 10.44
N SER A 171 -20.95 23.51 10.67
CA SER A 171 -20.50 24.43 9.62
C SER A 171 -19.64 23.70 8.58
N ARG A 172 -19.50 24.29 7.38
CA ARG A 172 -18.67 23.70 6.30
C ARG A 172 -17.22 23.47 6.74
N LYS A 173 -16.66 24.38 7.54
CA LYS A 173 -15.28 24.30 8.02
C LYS A 173 -15.09 23.12 8.98
N GLU A 174 -16.01 22.93 9.93
CA GLU A 174 -15.97 21.82 10.88
C GLU A 174 -16.23 20.47 10.18
N ALA A 175 -17.06 20.44 9.14
CA ALA A 175 -17.27 19.25 8.33
C ALA A 175 -15.99 18.85 7.56
N LEU A 176 -15.20 19.82 7.08
CA LEU A 176 -13.89 19.56 6.47
C LEU A 176 -12.89 19.01 7.50
N GLU A 177 -12.79 19.64 8.68
CA GLU A 177 -11.94 19.12 9.77
C GLU A 177 -12.36 17.70 10.18
N TYR A 178 -13.66 17.40 10.23
CA TYR A 178 -14.16 16.05 10.52
C TYR A 178 -13.71 15.01 9.48
N ILE A 179 -13.70 15.37 8.19
CA ILE A 179 -13.18 14.49 7.13
C ILE A 179 -11.67 14.33 7.26
N GLU A 180 -10.92 15.43 7.50
CA GLU A 180 -9.46 15.42 7.63
C GLU A 180 -8.97 14.61 8.84
N GLN A 181 -9.73 14.62 9.94
CA GLN A 181 -9.47 13.80 11.14
C GLN A 181 -9.85 12.32 10.95
N GLY A 182 -10.33 11.92 9.76
CA GLY A 182 -10.73 10.54 9.49
C GLY A 182 -12.10 10.16 10.06
N GLY A 183 -12.96 11.12 10.37
CA GLY A 183 -14.31 10.86 10.90
C GLY A 183 -15.18 10.02 9.96
N LEU A 184 -15.03 10.21 8.65
CA LEU A 184 -15.75 9.41 7.64
C LEU A 184 -15.32 7.93 7.67
N ASP A 185 -14.02 7.68 7.83
CA ASP A 185 -13.48 6.31 7.92
C ASP A 185 -13.88 5.66 9.24
N ALA A 186 -13.90 6.42 10.34
CA ALA A 186 -14.36 5.94 11.64
C ALA A 186 -15.84 5.54 11.61
N GLU A 187 -16.71 6.32 10.96
CA GLU A 187 -18.11 5.95 10.79
C GLU A 187 -18.29 4.71 9.92
N LYS A 188 -17.49 4.58 8.86
CA LYS A 188 -17.51 3.39 8.01
C LYS A 188 -17.07 2.16 8.78
N MET A 189 -15.99 2.26 9.57
CA MET A 189 -15.57 1.18 10.46
C MET A 189 -16.65 0.86 11.49
N GLN A 190 -17.31 1.86 12.09
CA GLN A 190 -18.39 1.61 13.04
C GLN A 190 -19.60 0.93 12.38
N ALA A 191 -19.91 1.30 11.13
CA ALA A 191 -20.96 0.65 10.35
C ALA A 191 -20.59 -0.80 10.00
N GLU A 192 -19.33 -1.06 9.64
CA GLU A 192 -18.81 -2.41 9.34
C GLU A 192 -18.73 -3.29 10.59
N MET A 193 -18.38 -2.72 11.75
CA MET A 193 -18.38 -3.42 13.04
C MET A 193 -19.80 -3.79 13.50
N GLY A 194 -20.83 -3.17 12.91
CA GLY A 194 -22.22 -3.34 13.29
C GLY A 194 -22.53 -2.74 14.67
N ALA A 195 -23.81 -2.53 14.96
CA ALA A 195 -24.22 -2.38 16.35
C ALA A 195 -23.88 -3.70 17.07
N PRO A 196 -23.26 -3.65 18.27
CA PRO A 196 -23.02 -4.86 19.04
C PRO A 196 -24.34 -5.62 19.17
N THR A 197 -24.41 -6.81 18.58
CA THR A 197 -25.62 -7.63 18.64
C THR A 197 -25.92 -7.98 20.09
N ASP A 198 -27.17 -8.19 20.48
CA ASP A 198 -27.52 -8.59 21.86
C ASP A 198 -26.71 -9.81 22.32
N LYS A 199 -26.38 -10.72 21.40
CA LYS A 199 -25.49 -11.87 21.64
C LYS A 199 -24.08 -11.49 22.12
N TYR A 200 -23.53 -10.38 21.63
CA TYR A 200 -22.23 -9.86 22.08
C TYR A 200 -22.30 -9.38 23.53
N TRP A 201 -23.42 -8.76 23.92
CA TRP A 201 -23.66 -8.38 25.32
C TRP A 201 -23.85 -9.60 26.22
N ASP A 202 -24.58 -10.62 25.76
CA ASP A 202 -24.73 -11.88 26.47
C ASP A 202 -23.37 -12.59 26.65
N GLU A 203 -22.54 -12.62 25.60
CA GLU A 203 -21.18 -13.19 25.68
C GLU A 203 -20.26 -12.42 26.64
N ILE A 204 -20.36 -11.08 26.69
CA ILE A 204 -19.61 -10.27 27.66
C ILE A 204 -20.12 -10.51 29.08
N GLN A 205 -21.43 -10.65 29.26
CA GLN A 205 -22.00 -10.96 30.58
C GLN A 205 -21.59 -12.36 31.06
N GLU A 206 -21.54 -13.34 30.15
CA GLU A 206 -21.13 -14.71 30.46
C GLU A 206 -19.63 -14.85 30.72
N LYS A 207 -18.78 -14.22 29.88
CA LYS A 207 -17.31 -14.22 30.05
C LYS A 207 -16.85 -13.33 31.21
N GLY A 208 -17.73 -12.45 31.69
CA GLY A 208 -17.42 -11.49 32.73
C GLY A 208 -16.48 -10.38 32.24
N PRO A 209 -16.08 -9.47 33.15
CA PRO A 209 -15.13 -8.41 32.81
C PRO A 209 -13.80 -9.01 32.35
N PRO A 210 -13.14 -8.42 31.32
CA PRO A 210 -11.84 -8.90 30.83
C PRO A 210 -10.81 -9.04 31.96
N GLU A 211 -9.90 -10.02 31.86
CA GLU A 211 -8.89 -10.26 32.90
C GLU A 211 -8.06 -9.04 33.27
N TRP A 212 -7.76 -8.17 32.30
CA TRP A 212 -6.99 -6.95 32.56
C TRP A 212 -7.73 -6.00 33.52
N PHE A 213 -9.07 -5.98 33.46
CA PHE A 213 -9.90 -5.19 34.35
C PHE A 213 -9.92 -5.78 35.76
N GLN A 214 -10.04 -7.11 35.88
CA GLN A 214 -9.98 -7.81 37.17
C GLN A 214 -8.62 -7.57 37.86
N LYS A 215 -7.53 -7.74 37.12
CA LYS A 215 -6.15 -7.46 37.61
C LYS A 215 -5.96 -6.00 38.00
N ALA A 216 -6.47 -5.06 37.20
CA ALA A 216 -6.41 -3.63 37.53
C ALA A 216 -7.22 -3.30 38.80
N PHE A 217 -8.37 -3.96 38.99
CA PHE A 217 -9.21 -3.79 40.18
C PHE A 217 -8.56 -4.40 41.43
N GLU A 218 -7.99 -5.60 41.33
CA GLU A 218 -7.21 -6.23 42.41
C GLU A 218 -5.99 -5.38 42.80
N GLU A 219 -5.27 -4.82 41.82
CA GLU A 219 -4.15 -3.90 42.08
C GLU A 219 -4.64 -2.62 42.76
N TYR A 220 -5.81 -2.12 42.37
CA TYR A 220 -6.44 -0.96 42.99
C TYR A 220 -6.82 -1.23 44.45
N GLU A 221 -7.45 -2.37 44.75
CA GLU A 221 -7.76 -2.77 46.14
C GLU A 221 -6.49 -2.95 46.97
N LYS A 222 -5.44 -3.55 46.38
CA LYS A 222 -4.15 -3.70 47.05
C LYS A 222 -3.48 -2.36 47.36
N LYS A 223 -3.55 -1.39 46.43
CA LYS A 223 -3.05 -0.02 46.68
C LYS A 223 -3.88 0.74 47.71
N LYS A 224 -5.21 0.52 47.71
CA LYS A 224 -6.12 1.04 48.73
C LYS A 224 -5.77 0.53 50.12
N GLU A 225 -5.51 -0.76 50.27
CA GLU A 225 -5.09 -1.37 51.53
C GLU A 225 -3.69 -0.92 51.97
N ALA A 226 -2.79 -0.66 51.02
CA ALA A 226 -1.46 -0.11 51.29
C ALA A 226 -1.48 1.36 51.75
N GLY A 227 -2.64 2.03 51.74
CA GLY A 227 -2.77 3.42 52.15
C GLY A 227 -2.16 4.42 51.17
N GLU A 228 -2.00 4.03 49.90
CA GLU A 228 -1.39 4.85 48.83
C GLU A 228 -2.45 5.65 48.03
N LEU A 229 -3.71 5.65 48.49
CA LEU A 229 -4.74 6.53 47.96
C LEU A 229 -4.76 7.85 48.73
N ASP A 230 -5.06 8.93 48.03
CA ASP A 230 -5.21 10.24 48.66
C ASP A 230 -6.47 10.30 49.55
N GLU A 231 -6.62 11.43 50.25
CA GLU A 231 -7.74 11.68 51.18
C GLU A 231 -9.12 11.63 50.49
N ASN A 232 -9.17 11.72 49.16
CA ASN A 232 -10.40 11.64 48.36
C ASN A 232 -10.70 10.21 47.89
N GLY A 233 -9.80 9.26 48.15
CA GLY A 233 -9.91 7.90 47.66
C GLY A 233 -9.66 7.78 46.17
N ASP A 234 -9.03 8.78 45.55
CA ASP A 234 -8.61 8.72 44.17
C ASP A 234 -7.19 8.12 44.10
N PRO A 235 -6.95 7.17 43.17
CA PRO A 235 -5.60 6.76 42.84
C PRO A 235 -4.82 7.98 42.38
N VAL A 236 -3.64 8.22 42.96
CA VAL A 236 -2.71 9.29 42.57
C VAL A 236 -2.14 9.00 41.17
N TRP A 237 -3.00 9.03 40.14
CA TRP A 237 -2.62 8.85 38.74
C TRP A 237 -1.74 10.01 38.24
N GLY A 238 -1.69 11.12 38.99
CA GLY A 238 -0.89 12.30 38.68
C GLY A 238 0.63 12.05 38.62
N GLU A 239 1.15 11.00 39.29
CA GLU A 239 2.59 10.76 39.35
C GLU A 239 3.11 9.73 38.33
N ILE A 240 2.23 8.91 37.73
CA ILE A 240 2.64 7.86 36.77
C ILE A 240 2.77 8.43 35.35
N LEU A 241 1.97 9.42 34.95
CA LEU A 241 2.15 10.06 33.63
C LEU A 241 3.39 10.96 33.57
N GLN A 242 3.77 11.64 34.66
CA GLN A 242 4.97 12.50 34.66
C GLN A 242 6.30 11.72 34.67
N LYS A 243 6.31 10.46 35.13
CA LYS A 243 7.52 9.61 35.10
C LYS A 243 7.82 8.97 33.74
N THR A 244 6.87 8.99 32.80
CA THR A 244 7.11 8.53 31.41
C THR A 244 7.39 9.67 30.43
N GLU A 245 7.16 10.93 30.84
CA GLU A 245 7.65 12.13 30.14
C GLU A 245 9.08 12.55 30.58
N GLY A 246 9.78 11.69 31.33
CA GLY A 246 11.22 11.78 31.52
C GLY A 246 11.93 11.55 30.18
N GLY A 247 12.20 12.65 29.48
CA GLY A 247 12.86 12.72 28.18
C GLY A 247 14.00 11.71 28.05
N GLY A 248 13.83 10.78 27.12
CA GLY A 248 14.94 10.01 26.61
C GLY A 248 16.00 10.98 26.07
N PRO A 249 17.29 10.82 26.41
CA PRO A 249 18.37 11.62 25.85
C PRO A 249 18.45 11.34 24.35
N LEU A 250 17.89 12.26 23.57
CA LEU A 250 18.04 12.34 22.14
C LEU A 250 19.49 12.76 21.88
N ALA A 251 20.25 11.85 21.26
CA ALA A 251 21.45 12.08 20.43
C ALA A 251 22.46 13.12 20.96
N GLY A 252 23.62 12.72 21.46
CA GLY A 252 24.61 12.05 20.63
C GLY A 252 25.76 13.01 20.35
N GLU A 253 26.46 13.41 21.42
CA GLU A 253 27.79 14.00 21.36
C GLU A 253 28.72 13.03 22.11
N GLN A 254 29.06 11.93 21.43
CA GLN A 254 30.12 11.03 21.90
C GLN A 254 31.45 11.61 21.43
N GLU A 255 32.07 12.38 22.32
CA GLU A 255 33.50 12.63 22.29
C GLU A 255 34.25 11.30 22.22
N ALA A 256 35.12 11.20 21.22
CA ALA A 256 36.08 10.13 21.08
C ALA A 256 37.06 10.13 22.25
N GLN A 257 36.79 9.32 23.26
CA GLN A 257 37.82 8.87 24.19
C GLN A 257 38.37 7.52 23.70
N ASN A 258 39.55 7.62 23.09
CA ASN A 258 40.44 6.51 22.82
C ASN A 258 40.72 5.76 24.13
N ASN A 259 40.16 4.57 24.29
CA ASN A 259 40.68 3.59 25.22
C ASN A 259 41.31 2.46 24.42
N ASP A 260 42.63 2.52 24.35
CA ASP A 260 43.52 1.38 24.19
C ASP A 260 43.04 0.24 25.10
N VAL A 261 42.48 -0.81 24.51
CA VAL A 261 42.36 -2.10 25.17
C VAL A 261 43.25 -3.07 24.41
N GLU A 262 44.38 -3.34 25.04
CA GLU A 262 45.38 -4.32 24.65
C GLU A 262 44.74 -5.66 24.26
N SER A 263 45.27 -6.20 23.18
CA SER A 263 44.93 -7.48 22.61
C SER A 263 45.40 -8.62 23.52
N ALA A 264 44.54 -9.08 24.44
CA ALA A 264 44.75 -10.34 25.14
C ALA A 264 44.35 -11.51 24.23
N SER A 265 45.36 -12.10 23.60
CA SER A 265 45.34 -13.37 22.89
C SER A 265 44.84 -14.50 23.80
N VAL A 266 43.60 -14.95 23.61
CA VAL A 266 43.05 -16.15 24.26
C VAL A 266 43.23 -17.33 23.32
N LYS A 267 44.13 -18.24 23.70
CA LYS A 267 44.33 -19.57 23.12
C LYS A 267 43.03 -20.40 23.22
N PRO A 268 42.61 -21.13 22.17
CA PRO A 268 41.62 -22.18 22.34
C PRO A 268 42.29 -23.39 23.00
N ALA A 269 41.85 -23.71 24.22
CA ALA A 269 42.16 -24.96 24.89
C ALA A 269 41.32 -26.09 24.27
N ALA A 270 42.01 -27.16 23.92
CA ALA A 270 41.45 -28.44 23.51
C ALA A 270 40.47 -28.96 24.58
N VAL A 271 39.30 -29.40 24.15
CA VAL A 271 38.46 -30.30 24.94
C VAL A 271 38.55 -31.66 24.27
N GLU A 272 39.30 -32.52 24.93
CA GLU A 272 39.46 -33.95 24.68
C GLU A 272 38.15 -34.69 25.00
N ASP A 273 37.86 -35.67 24.14
CA ASP A 273 37.39 -37.02 24.46
C ASP A 273 36.58 -37.23 25.75
N LEU A 274 35.28 -37.47 25.57
CA LEU A 274 34.54 -38.39 26.43
C LEU A 274 33.88 -39.46 25.56
N ASP A 275 34.71 -40.45 25.25
CA ASP A 275 34.30 -41.80 24.90
C ASP A 275 33.78 -42.53 26.15
N ALA A 276 32.84 -43.45 25.92
CA ALA A 276 32.47 -44.58 26.77
C ALA A 276 31.87 -44.32 28.16
N LEU A 277 30.60 -44.68 28.32
CA LEU A 277 30.24 -45.82 29.17
C LEU A 277 28.83 -46.34 28.84
N SER A 278 28.79 -47.67 28.71
CA SER A 278 27.65 -48.56 28.58
C SER A 278 26.77 -48.59 29.82
#